data_AF-A0ABD0PT83-F1
#
_entry.id   AF-A0ABD0PT83-F1
#
_cell.length_a   1.000
_cell.length_b   1.000
_cell.length_c   1.000
_cell.angle_alpha   90.00
_cell.angle_beta   90.00
_cell.angle_gamma   90.00
#
_symmetry.space_group_name_H-M   'P 1'
#
loop_
_entity.id
_entity.type
_entity.pdbx_description
1 polymer ?
#
loop_
_entity_poly.entity_id
_entity_poly.type
_entity_poly.pdbx_seq_one_letter_code
_entity_poly.pdbx_strand_id
1 'polypeptide(L)' 'AIGANPLYCDCRLRWLSDWVKTGYKEPGIARCVGPHGMEGKLLLTTPAKRFECQ' A
#
# COMPACT_ATOMS: atom_id res chain seq x y z
N ALA A 1 9.08 9.75 -6.16
CA ALA A 1 7.82 8.97 -6.24
C ALA A 1 8.02 7.64 -5.52
N ILE A 2 7.04 7.17 -4.74
CA ILE A 2 7.20 5.92 -3.95
C ILE A 2 6.92 4.64 -4.76
N GLY A 3 6.55 4.79 -6.03
CA GLY A 3 6.14 3.71 -6.94
C GLY A 3 7.12 2.56 -7.14
N ALA A 4 8.42 2.82 -7.03
CA ALA A 4 9.48 1.85 -7.29
C ALA A 4 10.02 1.17 -6.01
N ASN A 5 9.38 1.38 -4.85
CA ASN A 5 9.79 0.74 -3.60
C ASN A 5 9.18 -0.66 -3.47
N PRO A 6 9.92 -1.65 -2.95
CA PRO A 6 9.37 -2.95 -2.62
C PRO A 6 8.49 -2.85 -1.35
N LEU A 7 7.23 -2.46 -1.53
CA LEU A 7 6.30 -2.24 -0.40
C LEU A 7 5.73 -3.56 0.11
N TYR A 8 6.02 -3.88 1.38
CA TYR A 8 5.39 -5.01 2.05
C TYR A 8 4.14 -4.53 2.80
N CYS A 9 2.96 -4.79 2.23
CA CYS A 9 1.69 -4.20 2.61
C CYS A 9 0.99 -4.97 3.75
N ASP A 10 1.71 -5.14 4.85
CA ASP A 10 1.17 -5.68 6.11
C ASP A 10 0.67 -4.57 7.05
N CYS A 11 0.30 -4.92 8.29
CA CYS A 11 -0.21 -3.96 9.27
C CYS A 11 0.71 -2.76 9.53
N ARG A 12 2.03 -2.88 9.35
CA ARG A 12 3.01 -1.80 9.57
C ARG A 12 2.96 -0.77 8.46
N LEU A 13 2.45 -1.12 7.28
CA LEU A 13 2.24 -0.21 6.15
C LEU A 13 0.82 0.38 6.10
N ARG A 14 -0.05 0.04 7.04
CA ARG A 14 -1.45 0.51 7.07
C ARG A 14 -1.55 2.03 7.08
N TRP A 15 -0.75 2.70 7.92
CA TRP A 15 -0.72 4.16 8.02
C TRP A 15 -0.41 4.82 6.67
N LEU A 16 0.45 4.19 5.86
CA LEU A 16 0.84 4.72 4.57
C LEU A 16 -0.33 4.62 3.58
N SER A 17 -1.12 3.54 3.63
CA SER A 17 -2.34 3.40 2.83
C SER A 17 -3.36 4.50 3.12
N ASP A 18 -3.50 4.89 4.39
CA ASP A 18 -4.40 5.98 4.79
C ASP A 18 -3.82 7.34 4.37
N TRP A 19 -2.52 7.54 4.59
CA TRP A 19 -1.84 8.80 4.26
C TRP A 19 -1.89 9.13 2.76
N VAL A 20 -1.63 8.17 1.87
CA VAL A 20 -1.66 8.42 0.41
C VAL A 20 -3.06 8.78 -0.11
N LYS A 21 -4.11 8.29 0.56
CA LYS A 21 -5.51 8.61 0.23
C LYS A 21 -5.89 10.02 0.66
N THR A 22 -5.23 10.56 1.69
CA THR A 22 -5.47 11.93 2.16
C THR A 22 -4.79 12.96 1.23
N GLY A 23 -5.45 13.22 0.11
CA GLY A 23 -5.14 14.32 -0.81
C GLY A 23 -3.97 14.04 -1.75
N TYR A 24 -4.22 13.34 -2.87
CA TYR A 24 -3.35 13.21 -4.05
C TYR A 24 -1.83 13.24 -3.77
N LYS A 25 -1.37 12.48 -2.76
CA LYS A 25 0.06 12.51 -2.33
C LYS A 25 0.94 11.65 -3.23
N GLU A 26 0.34 10.72 -3.96
CA GLU A 26 1.01 9.76 -4.81
C GLU A 26 0.20 9.58 -6.10
N PRO A 27 0.84 9.53 -7.28
CA PRO A 27 0.14 9.42 -8.57
C PRO A 27 -0.54 8.05 -8.81
N GLY A 28 -0.62 7.17 -7.81
CA GLY A 28 -1.30 5.89 -7.88
C GLY A 28 -0.48 4.78 -8.53
N ILE A 29 0.86 4.85 -8.52
CA ILE A 29 1.74 3.83 -9.14
C ILE A 29 2.34 2.86 -8.11
N ALA A 30 2.27 3.18 -6.82
CA ALA A 30 2.81 2.34 -5.76
C ALA A 30 2.10 0.99 -5.64
N ARG A 31 2.88 -0.09 -5.75
CA ARG A 31 2.40 -1.47 -5.68
C ARG A 31 3.05 -2.24 -4.53
N CYS A 32 2.27 -3.14 -3.96
CA CYS A 32 2.71 -4.08 -2.96
C CYS A 32 3.46 -5.26 -3.61
N VAL A 33 4.56 -5.69 -3.00
CA VAL A 33 5.31 -6.90 -3.41
C VAL A 33 5.02 -8.11 -2.52
N GLY A 34 4.23 -7.92 -1.46
CA GLY A 34 3.81 -8.94 -0.50
C GLY A 34 3.03 -8.28 0.64
N PRO A 35 2.52 -9.03 1.63
CA PRO A 35 2.53 -10.51 1.76
C PRO A 35 1.62 -11.21 0.73
N HIS A 36 1.55 -12.55 0.78
CA HIS A 36 0.71 -13.37 -0.11
C HIS A 36 -0.73 -12.82 -0.21
N GLY A 37 -1.18 -12.55 -1.43
CA GLY A 37 -2.51 -11.98 -1.71
C GLY A 37 -2.54 -10.45 -1.77
N MET A 38 -1.44 -9.79 -1.44
CA MET A 38 -1.22 -8.37 -1.64
C MET A 38 -0.32 -8.07 -2.85
N GLU A 39 0.37 -9.05 -3.45
CA GLU A 39 1.27 -8.80 -4.58
C GLU A 39 0.55 -8.10 -5.76
N GLY A 40 1.18 -7.07 -6.30
CA GLY A 40 0.66 -6.29 -7.43
C GLY A 40 -0.50 -5.34 -7.10
N LYS A 41 -1.07 -5.41 -5.89
CA LYS A 41 -2.13 -4.50 -5.45
C LYS A 41 -1.61 -3.07 -5.30
N LEU A 42 -2.43 -2.10 -5.67
CA LEU A 42 -2.09 -0.69 -5.58
C LEU A 42 -2.30 -0.18 -4.16
N LEU A 43 -1.32 0.53 -3.62
CA LEU A 43 -1.38 1.13 -2.29
C LEU A 43 -2.56 2.13 -2.17
N LEU A 44 -2.81 2.90 -3.24
CA LEU A 44 -3.85 3.93 -3.29
C LEU A 44 -5.27 3.36 -3.21
N THR A 45 -5.55 2.25 -3.88
CA THR A 45 -6.91 1.68 -3.97
C THR A 45 -7.15 0.52 -2.99
N THR A 46 -6.09 -0.12 -2.48
CA THR A 46 -6.24 -1.21 -1.52
C THR A 46 -6.81 -0.68 -0.20
N PRO A 47 -7.91 -1.25 0.33
CA PRO A 47 -8.46 -0.83 1.61
C PRO A 47 -7.46 -1.05 2.74
N ALA A 48 -7.32 -0.06 3.64
CA ALA A 48 -6.37 -0.13 4.76
C ALA A 48 -6.65 -1.32 5.71
N LYS A 49 -7.91 -1.78 5.76
CA LYS A 49 -8.31 -2.98 6.50
C LYS A 49 -7.62 -4.26 6.02
N ARG A 50 -7.19 -4.34 4.76
CA ARG A 50 -6.48 -5.53 4.23
C ARG A 50 -5.01 -5.60 4.67
N PHE A 51 -4.46 -4.50 5.16
CA PHE A 51 -3.08 -4.45 5.65
C PHE A 51 -3.06 -5.06 7.05
N GLU A 52 -2.96 -6.39 7.13
CA GLU A 52 -2.97 -7.16 8.37
C GLU A 52 -1.60 -7.81 8.59
N CYS A 53 -1.26 -8.09 9.85
CA CYS A 53 -0.10 -8.91 10.22
C CYS A 53 -0.65 -10.25 10.75
N GLN A 54 0.14 -11.32 10.60
CA GLN A 54 -0.13 -12.57 11.30
C GLN A 54 0.07 -12.40 12.81
#